data_AF-A0A0F8UEX1-F1
#
_entry.id   AF-A0A0F8UEX1-F1
#
_cell.length_a   1.000
_cell.length_b   1.000
_cell.length_c   1.000
_cell.angle_alpha   90.00
_cell.angle_beta   90.00
_cell.angle_gamma   90.00
#
_symmetry.space_group_name_H-M   'P 1'
#
loop_
_entity.id
_entity.type
_entity.pdbx_description
1 polymer ?
#
loop_
_entity_poly.entity_id
_entity_poly.type
_entity_poly.pdbx_seq_one_letter_code
_entity_poly.pdbx_strand_id
1 'polypeptide(L)'
;MAQICSFWDAGCVDPLAQTAIAFGFPPLFLENMNLFYAFDADPRGKGQEPMTKVSFWIGYEAYINNSVIDLNRTSEIGMRVGNLTGSPSGANNGCDGVWGSECSYNLIDLFKQAIFDLTTKGEYYSNPLATVIRRFREHPPFVPACPPQFFEIQDFPVDPFAQETETDQTAVIKTTGSSNSPWRTWFIDNMTASRQAEQVAVAIIGRAPSYHSLPPADKDGIQIELVCAQSPAAGSSGSED
;
A
#
# COMPACT_ATOMS: atom_id res chain seq x y z
N MET A 1 -0.67 23.94 -18.88
CA MET A 1 -0.46 22.99 -19.98
C MET A 1 -0.62 21.61 -19.37
N ALA A 2 -1.60 20.80 -19.82
CA ALA A 2 -1.72 19.42 -19.38
C ALA A 2 -0.58 18.64 -20.04
N GLN A 3 0.35 18.13 -19.24
CA GLN A 3 1.44 17.30 -19.73
C GLN A 3 0.82 15.92 -19.98
N ILE A 4 0.72 15.50 -21.24
CA ILE A 4 0.21 14.17 -21.58
C ILE A 4 1.21 13.16 -21.04
N CYS A 5 0.79 12.32 -20.10
CA CYS A 5 1.61 11.25 -19.58
C CYS A 5 1.59 10.07 -20.56
N SER A 6 2.75 9.67 -21.07
CA SER A 6 2.82 8.45 -21.89
C SER A 6 2.55 7.22 -21.03
N PHE A 7 1.90 6.19 -21.58
CA PHE A 7 1.74 4.90 -20.91
C PHE A 7 3.08 4.36 -20.38
N TRP A 8 4.17 4.54 -21.14
CA TRP A 8 5.50 4.04 -20.81
C TRP A 8 6.31 4.95 -19.87
N ASP A 9 5.81 6.14 -19.56
CA ASP A 9 6.44 7.02 -18.57
C ASP A 9 6.04 6.57 -17.16
N ALA A 10 7.02 6.12 -16.39
CA ALA A 10 6.81 5.70 -15.00
C ALA A 10 6.71 6.88 -14.02
N GLY A 11 7.08 8.09 -14.44
CA GLY A 11 7.00 9.31 -13.64
C GLY A 11 5.59 9.90 -13.50
N CYS A 12 4.60 9.32 -14.18
CA CYS A 12 3.22 9.79 -14.16
C CYS A 12 2.22 8.68 -14.54
N VAL A 13 0.93 8.96 -14.34
CA VAL A 13 -0.18 8.15 -14.83
C VAL A 13 -1.23 9.08 -15.46
N ASP A 14 -1.73 8.71 -16.64
CA ASP A 14 -2.93 9.31 -17.24
C ASP A 14 -4.07 8.31 -17.04
N PRO A 15 -4.82 8.42 -15.92
CA PRO A 15 -5.59 7.29 -15.44
C PRO A 15 -6.88 7.08 -16.25
N LEU A 16 -7.08 5.84 -16.71
CA LEU A 16 -8.41 5.38 -17.17
C LEU A 16 -9.39 5.31 -16.00
N ALA A 17 -8.89 4.98 -14.80
CA ALA A 17 -9.64 5.00 -13.58
C ALA A 17 -8.74 5.41 -12.40
N GLN A 18 -9.32 6.16 -11.46
CA GLN A 18 -8.67 6.56 -10.22
C GLN A 18 -9.67 6.48 -9.07
N THR A 19 -9.18 6.11 -7.88
CA THR A 19 -9.94 6.16 -6.64
C THR A 19 -9.10 6.79 -5.53
N ALA A 20 -9.76 7.33 -4.52
CA ALA A 20 -9.15 7.92 -3.34
C ALA A 20 -9.86 7.41 -2.09
N ILE A 21 -9.11 6.84 -1.16
CA ILE A 21 -9.63 6.27 0.09
C ILE A 21 -9.03 7.04 1.27
N ALA A 22 -9.88 7.68 2.06
CA ALA A 22 -9.48 8.34 3.30
C ALA A 22 -9.26 7.31 4.41
N PHE A 23 -8.16 7.42 5.15
CA PHE A 23 -7.86 6.56 6.30
C PHE A 23 -7.09 7.32 7.38
N GLY A 24 -7.23 6.89 8.63
CA GLY A 24 -6.46 7.42 9.76
C GLY A 24 -5.16 6.64 9.94
N PHE A 25 -4.09 7.33 10.34
CA PHE A 25 -2.82 6.69 10.74
C PHE A 25 -2.24 7.33 12.01
N PRO A 26 -3.02 7.36 13.12
CA PRO A 26 -2.54 7.86 14.41
C PRO A 26 -1.49 6.90 15.00
N PRO A 27 -0.58 7.36 15.87
CA PRO A 27 -0.59 8.68 16.49
C PRO A 27 0.29 9.72 15.77
N LEU A 28 1.07 9.31 14.77
CA LEU A 28 2.00 10.22 14.09
C LEU A 28 1.25 11.25 13.26
N PHE A 29 0.26 10.84 12.45
CA PHE A 29 -0.56 11.75 11.66
C PHE A 29 -1.83 12.10 12.41
N LEU A 30 -2.08 13.41 12.57
CA LEU A 30 -3.23 13.93 13.32
C LEU A 30 -4.51 13.99 12.50
N GLU A 31 -4.36 14.03 11.17
CA GLU A 31 -5.46 14.10 10.23
C GLU A 31 -5.53 12.83 9.37
N ASN A 32 -6.69 12.63 8.75
CA ASN A 32 -6.85 11.55 7.77
C ASN A 32 -5.95 11.80 6.56
N MET A 33 -5.35 10.73 6.07
CA MET A 33 -4.59 10.71 4.83
C MET A 33 -5.46 10.11 3.73
N ASN A 34 -5.18 10.47 2.48
CA ASN A 34 -5.87 9.91 1.31
C ASN A 34 -4.91 9.01 0.54
N LEU A 35 -5.21 7.71 0.46
CA LEU A 35 -4.57 6.81 -0.47
C LEU A 35 -5.19 7.00 -1.86
N PHE A 36 -4.39 7.41 -2.82
CA PHE A 36 -4.77 7.44 -4.23
C PHE A 36 -4.23 6.19 -4.92
N TYR A 37 -5.10 5.52 -5.64
CA TYR A 37 -4.77 4.39 -6.50
C TYR A 37 -5.36 4.64 -7.88
N ALA A 38 -4.54 4.47 -8.92
CA ALA A 38 -4.93 4.74 -10.29
C ALA A 38 -4.33 3.71 -11.24
N PHE A 39 -4.99 3.49 -12.37
CA PHE A 39 -4.43 2.69 -13.44
C PHE A 39 -4.76 3.23 -14.83
N ASP A 40 -3.88 2.88 -15.76
CA ASP A 40 -3.99 3.08 -17.19
C ASP A 40 -3.70 1.73 -17.88
N ALA A 41 -4.13 1.53 -19.13
CA ALA A 41 -3.98 0.26 -19.82
C ALA A 41 -3.64 0.43 -21.30
N ASP A 42 -2.69 -0.39 -21.75
CA ASP A 42 -2.33 -0.53 -23.16
C ASP A 42 -2.82 -1.91 -23.65
N PRO A 43 -3.75 -1.98 -24.63
CA PRO A 43 -4.23 -3.25 -25.18
C PRO A 43 -3.14 -4.00 -25.97
N ARG A 44 -2.01 -3.36 -26.30
CA ARG A 44 -0.88 -3.94 -27.02
C ARG A 44 0.43 -3.51 -26.34
N GLY A 45 0.68 -4.07 -25.15
CA GLY A 45 1.92 -3.88 -24.39
C GLY A 45 3.17 -4.44 -25.08
N LYS A 46 4.17 -4.88 -24.30
CA LYS A 46 5.48 -5.37 -24.81
C LYS A 46 5.38 -6.72 -25.55
N GLY A 47 4.77 -6.74 -26.73
CA GLY A 47 4.66 -7.94 -27.57
C GLY A 47 3.26 -8.38 -27.98
N GLN A 48 2.27 -7.47 -27.96
CA GLN A 48 0.84 -7.68 -28.32
C GLN A 48 -0.08 -8.20 -27.20
N GLU A 49 0.44 -8.50 -26.01
CA GLU A 49 -0.41 -8.82 -24.84
C GLU A 49 -0.84 -7.54 -24.12
N PRO A 50 -2.03 -7.53 -23.49
CA PRO A 50 -2.50 -6.37 -22.74
C PRO A 50 -1.62 -6.14 -21.51
N MET A 51 -1.36 -4.87 -21.21
CA MET A 51 -0.58 -4.46 -20.05
C MET A 51 -1.30 -3.33 -19.33
N THR A 52 -1.22 -3.34 -18.00
CA THR A 52 -1.77 -2.26 -17.17
C THR A 52 -0.62 -1.54 -16.48
N LYS A 53 -0.62 -0.21 -16.55
CA LYS A 53 0.21 0.66 -15.70
C LYS A 53 -0.60 1.01 -14.46
N VAL A 54 -0.05 0.76 -13.29
CA VAL A 54 -0.69 1.07 -12.01
C VAL A 54 0.21 2.00 -11.20
N SER A 55 -0.42 2.90 -10.46
CA SER A 55 0.28 3.88 -9.63
C SER A 55 -0.45 4.11 -8.31
N PHE A 56 0.32 4.47 -7.28
CA PHE A 56 -0.25 4.97 -6.03
C PHE A 56 0.56 6.14 -5.47
N TRP A 57 -0.10 6.94 -4.63
CA TRP A 57 0.50 7.96 -3.78
C TRP A 57 -0.40 8.24 -2.59
N ILE A 58 0.14 8.91 -1.57
CA ILE A 58 -0.67 9.42 -0.47
C ILE A 58 -0.74 10.94 -0.57
N GLY A 59 -1.93 11.48 -0.33
CA GLY A 59 -2.15 12.91 -0.12
C GLY A 59 -2.45 13.24 1.35
N TYR A 60 -1.76 14.25 1.86
CA TYR A 60 -1.94 14.81 3.20
C TYR A 60 -1.41 16.24 3.29
N GLU A 61 -1.88 16.98 4.29
CA GLU A 61 -1.41 18.34 4.66
C GLU A 61 -0.18 18.30 5.60
N ALA A 62 0.30 17.11 5.98
CA ALA A 62 1.50 16.83 6.79
C ALA A 62 1.47 17.34 8.25
N TYR A 63 0.30 17.48 8.87
CA TYR A 63 0.20 17.73 10.31
C TYR A 63 0.57 16.48 11.12
N ILE A 64 1.78 16.50 11.70
CA ILE A 64 2.31 15.41 12.51
C ILE A 64 2.39 15.76 13.99
N ASN A 65 2.29 14.74 14.83
CA ASN A 65 2.47 14.85 16.26
C ASN A 65 3.89 14.46 16.66
N ASN A 66 4.77 15.46 16.85
CA ASN A 66 6.14 15.19 17.26
C ASN A 66 6.27 14.60 18.67
N SER A 67 5.27 14.77 19.53
CA SER A 67 5.33 14.29 20.92
C SER A 67 5.28 12.76 21.05
N VAL A 68 4.90 12.05 19.98
CA VAL A 68 4.83 10.57 19.95
C VAL A 68 6.05 9.94 19.27
N ILE A 69 7.06 10.76 18.96
CA ILE A 69 8.36 10.33 18.45
C ILE A 69 9.26 10.06 19.66
N ASP A 70 9.21 8.81 20.12
CA ASP A 70 9.99 8.28 21.26
C ASP A 70 11.00 7.20 20.84
N LEU A 71 11.11 6.94 19.53
CA LEU A 71 12.02 5.96 18.94
C LEU A 71 12.21 6.30 17.46
N ASN A 72 13.38 6.01 16.89
CA ASN A 72 13.52 6.07 15.42
C ASN A 72 12.62 5.01 14.78
N ARG A 73 11.63 5.44 14.00
CA ARG A 73 10.71 4.57 13.27
C ARG A 73 10.67 4.95 11.80
N THR A 74 10.42 3.95 10.97
CA THR A 74 10.16 4.15 9.55
C THR A 74 8.70 3.79 9.30
N SER A 75 8.00 4.68 8.58
CA SER A 75 6.67 4.39 8.04
C SER A 75 6.75 4.09 6.56
N GLU A 76 6.11 3.00 6.15
CA GLU A 76 6.14 2.45 4.81
C GLU A 76 4.74 2.10 4.33
N ILE A 77 4.53 2.17 3.02
CA ILE A 77 3.33 1.66 2.36
C ILE A 77 3.74 0.61 1.31
N GLY A 78 3.24 -0.60 1.48
CA GLY A 78 3.30 -1.64 0.46
C GLY A 78 1.99 -1.72 -0.31
N MET A 79 2.04 -1.86 -1.63
CA MET A 79 0.83 -1.98 -2.45
C MET A 79 0.82 -3.32 -3.19
N ARG A 80 -0.24 -4.12 -3.01
CA ARG A 80 -0.50 -5.32 -3.82
C ARG A 80 -1.70 -5.15 -4.73
N VAL A 81 -1.53 -5.55 -5.99
CA VAL A 81 -2.58 -5.55 -7.01
C VAL A 81 -2.56 -6.89 -7.73
N GLY A 82 -3.74 -7.49 -7.90
CA GLY A 82 -3.92 -8.75 -8.61
C GLY A 82 -4.44 -9.89 -7.75
N ASN A 83 -5.01 -10.90 -8.42
CA ASN A 83 -5.52 -12.14 -7.84
C ASN A 83 -6.49 -11.96 -6.67
N LEU A 84 -7.21 -10.84 -6.64
CA LEU A 84 -8.23 -10.54 -5.63
C LEU A 84 -9.30 -9.65 -6.21
N THR A 85 -10.54 -10.12 -6.08
CA THR A 85 -11.75 -9.43 -6.49
C THR A 85 -12.67 -9.29 -5.29
N GLY A 86 -13.64 -8.38 -5.36
CA GLY A 86 -14.58 -8.12 -4.28
C GLY A 86 -14.96 -6.64 -4.26
N SER A 87 -15.69 -6.24 -3.23
CA SER A 87 -16.11 -4.85 -3.05
C SER A 87 -15.62 -4.33 -1.69
N PRO A 88 -14.69 -3.36 -1.66
CA PRO A 88 -14.23 -2.77 -0.41
C PRO A 88 -15.40 -2.23 0.42
N SER A 89 -15.53 -2.71 1.64
CA SER A 89 -16.57 -2.29 2.60
C SER A 89 -16.23 -2.77 4.03
N GLY A 90 -16.94 -2.27 5.03
CA GLY A 90 -16.71 -2.65 6.43
C GLY A 90 -15.50 -1.97 7.08
N ALA A 91 -14.98 -2.58 8.14
CA ALA A 91 -13.82 -2.07 8.88
C ALA A 91 -12.49 -2.36 8.15
N ASN A 92 -11.36 -2.06 8.78
CA ASN A 92 -10.01 -2.17 8.20
C ASN A 92 -9.94 -1.46 6.83
N ASN A 93 -10.48 -0.24 6.79
CA ASN A 93 -10.59 0.63 5.62
C ASN A 93 -11.05 -0.11 4.36
N GLY A 94 -12.14 -0.86 4.48
CA GLY A 94 -12.81 -1.56 3.39
C GLY A 94 -12.33 -2.99 3.14
N CYS A 95 -11.30 -3.47 3.83
CA CYS A 95 -10.76 -4.80 3.56
C CYS A 95 -11.63 -5.95 4.08
N ASP A 96 -12.43 -5.72 5.12
CA ASP A 96 -13.31 -6.76 5.67
C ASP A 96 -14.37 -7.22 4.66
N GLY A 97 -14.84 -6.34 3.78
CA GLY A 97 -15.77 -6.67 2.70
C GLY A 97 -15.19 -7.54 1.59
N VAL A 98 -13.87 -7.65 1.52
CA VAL A 98 -13.17 -8.36 0.45
C VAL A 98 -12.87 -9.81 0.84
N TRP A 99 -12.44 -10.03 2.09
CA TRP A 99 -12.02 -11.36 2.57
C TRP A 99 -12.50 -11.71 3.99
N GLY A 100 -13.29 -10.85 4.63
CA GLY A 100 -13.79 -11.06 5.99
C GLY A 100 -12.89 -10.52 7.11
N SER A 101 -13.48 -10.11 8.22
CA SER A 101 -12.75 -9.49 9.34
C SER A 101 -11.67 -10.40 9.95
N GLU A 102 -11.89 -11.72 9.97
CA GLU A 102 -10.91 -12.68 10.48
C GLU A 102 -9.61 -12.66 9.67
N CYS A 103 -9.70 -12.59 8.33
CA CYS A 103 -8.52 -12.49 7.49
C CYS A 103 -7.79 -11.16 7.69
N SER A 104 -8.51 -10.03 7.76
CA SER A 104 -7.90 -8.72 8.05
C SER A 104 -7.10 -8.75 9.36
N TYR A 105 -7.71 -9.28 10.43
CA TYR A 105 -7.07 -9.41 11.72
C TYR A 105 -5.83 -10.31 11.67
N ASN A 106 -5.93 -11.49 11.05
CA ASN A 106 -4.81 -12.43 10.94
C ASN A 106 -3.65 -11.87 10.10
N LEU A 107 -3.95 -11.11 9.04
CA LEU A 107 -2.93 -10.42 8.25
C LEU A 107 -2.22 -9.35 9.07
N ILE A 108 -2.97 -8.47 9.75
CA ILE A 108 -2.41 -7.44 10.62
C ILE A 108 -1.51 -8.08 11.68
N ASP A 109 -1.98 -9.13 12.35
CA ASP A 109 -1.24 -9.83 13.39
C ASP A 109 0.05 -10.47 12.85
N LEU A 110 -0.03 -11.11 11.69
CA LEU A 110 1.11 -11.72 11.01
C LEU A 110 2.18 -10.68 10.67
N PHE A 111 1.80 -9.53 10.09
CA PHE A 111 2.74 -8.47 9.76
C PHE A 111 3.39 -7.88 11.01
N LYS A 112 2.60 -7.60 12.06
CA LYS A 112 3.12 -7.13 13.34
C LYS A 112 4.13 -8.10 13.93
N GLN A 113 3.79 -9.39 13.98
CA GLN A 113 4.68 -10.43 14.51
C GLN A 113 5.96 -10.54 13.69
N ALA A 114 5.88 -10.58 12.36
CA ALA A 114 7.06 -10.73 11.51
C ALA A 114 8.02 -9.53 11.59
N ILE A 115 7.47 -8.31 11.69
CA ILE A 115 8.28 -7.10 11.90
C ILE A 115 8.89 -7.09 13.31
N PHE A 116 8.14 -7.47 14.33
CA PHE A 116 8.65 -7.60 15.70
C PHE A 116 9.81 -8.59 15.76
N ASP A 117 9.65 -9.78 15.18
CA ASP A 117 10.70 -10.78 15.03
C ASP A 117 11.94 -10.23 14.30
N LEU A 118 11.74 -9.46 13.24
CA LEU A 118 12.84 -8.82 12.50
C LEU A 118 13.60 -7.83 13.40
N THR A 119 12.89 -7.04 14.20
CA THR A 119 13.50 -6.03 15.08
C THR A 119 14.27 -6.65 16.25
N THR A 120 13.83 -7.82 16.73
CA THR A 120 14.43 -8.50 17.90
C THR A 120 15.59 -9.42 17.53
N LYS A 121 15.63 -9.97 16.31
CA LYS A 121 16.72 -10.85 15.84
C LYS A 121 18.00 -10.10 15.51
N GLY A 122 17.97 -8.76 15.46
CA GLY A 122 19.14 -7.92 15.18
C GLY A 122 19.68 -8.04 13.75
N GLU A 123 18.91 -8.66 12.85
CA GLU A 123 19.26 -8.77 11.43
C GLU A 123 19.29 -7.38 10.78
N TYR A 124 20.21 -7.17 9.85
CA TYR A 124 20.25 -5.92 9.10
C TYR A 124 19.02 -5.79 8.19
N TYR A 125 18.36 -4.63 8.24
CA TYR A 125 17.31 -4.24 7.30
C TYR A 125 17.37 -2.74 7.05
N SER A 126 16.95 -2.30 5.86
CA SER A 126 16.79 -0.86 5.59
C SER A 126 15.37 -0.39 5.90
N ASN A 127 14.39 -1.25 5.62
CA ASN A 127 12.97 -0.95 5.62
C ASN A 127 12.23 -2.18 6.15
N PRO A 128 11.66 -2.15 7.37
CA PRO A 128 11.06 -3.32 8.02
C PRO A 128 9.92 -3.97 7.22
N LEU A 129 8.95 -3.19 6.73
CA LEU A 129 7.80 -3.70 5.99
C LEU A 129 8.24 -4.29 4.64
N ALA A 130 9.08 -3.57 3.89
CA ALA A 130 9.65 -4.07 2.64
C ALA A 130 10.39 -5.41 2.83
N THR A 131 11.14 -5.53 3.93
CA THR A 131 11.87 -6.75 4.27
C THR A 131 10.92 -7.92 4.54
N VAL A 132 9.86 -7.69 5.32
CA VAL A 132 8.86 -8.73 5.62
C VAL A 132 8.06 -9.13 4.38
N ILE A 133 7.60 -8.16 3.57
CA ILE A 133 6.89 -8.44 2.31
C ILE A 133 7.76 -9.29 1.39
N ARG A 134 9.05 -8.96 1.25
CA ARG A 134 9.99 -9.77 0.45
C ARG A 134 10.06 -11.21 0.97
N ARG A 135 10.21 -11.40 2.29
CA ARG A 135 10.26 -12.74 2.91
C ARG A 135 8.98 -13.53 2.67
N PHE A 136 7.81 -12.89 2.80
CA PHE A 136 6.53 -13.53 2.54
C PHE A 136 6.31 -13.86 1.07
N ARG A 137 6.87 -13.08 0.13
CA ARG A 137 6.82 -13.45 -1.29
C ARG A 137 7.74 -14.62 -1.64
N GLU A 138 8.91 -14.70 -1.00
CA GLU A 138 9.84 -15.82 -1.17
C GLU A 138 9.32 -17.11 -0.52
N HIS A 139 8.68 -16.98 0.65
CA HIS A 139 8.11 -18.09 1.42
C HIS A 139 6.72 -17.70 1.94
N PRO A 140 5.66 -17.85 1.12
CA PRO A 140 4.30 -17.47 1.49
C PRO A 140 3.83 -18.14 2.78
N PRO A 141 3.50 -17.36 3.82
CA PRO A 141 2.95 -17.92 5.04
C PRO A 141 1.50 -18.35 4.81
N PHE A 142 1.09 -19.43 5.48
CA PHE A 142 -0.33 -19.74 5.58
C PHE A 142 -1.01 -18.76 6.54
N VAL A 143 -2.05 -18.09 6.07
CA VAL A 143 -2.85 -17.16 6.89
C VAL A 143 -4.27 -17.71 7.00
N PRO A 144 -4.71 -18.13 8.21
CA PRO A 144 -6.07 -18.64 8.39
C PRO A 144 -7.12 -17.64 7.93
N ALA A 145 -8.21 -18.16 7.35
CA ALA A 145 -9.33 -17.40 6.78
C ALA A 145 -8.99 -16.48 5.59
N CYS A 146 -7.73 -16.44 5.13
CA CYS A 146 -7.34 -15.61 3.99
C CYS A 146 -7.24 -16.39 2.68
N PRO A 147 -7.40 -15.70 1.53
CA PRO A 147 -7.10 -16.29 0.22
C PRO A 147 -5.63 -16.75 0.15
N PRO A 148 -5.35 -18.00 -0.26
CA PRO A 148 -3.98 -18.52 -0.29
C PRO A 148 -3.06 -17.73 -1.23
N GLN A 149 -3.62 -17.16 -2.30
CA GLN A 149 -2.89 -16.40 -3.30
C GLN A 149 -2.58 -14.94 -2.90
N PHE A 150 -2.70 -14.56 -1.62
CA PHE A 150 -2.50 -13.16 -1.21
C PHE A 150 -1.13 -12.60 -1.61
N PHE A 151 -0.07 -13.39 -1.47
CA PHE A 151 1.32 -13.03 -1.80
C PHE A 151 1.75 -13.46 -3.21
N GLU A 152 0.91 -14.21 -3.92
CA GLU A 152 1.16 -14.74 -5.26
C GLU A 152 0.77 -13.71 -6.33
N ILE A 153 1.56 -12.63 -6.42
CA ILE A 153 1.36 -11.52 -7.36
C ILE A 153 2.66 -11.15 -8.07
N GLN A 154 2.55 -10.52 -9.25
CA GLN A 154 3.69 -10.11 -10.06
C GLN A 154 4.59 -9.11 -9.30
N ASP A 155 3.99 -8.11 -8.67
CA ASP A 155 4.69 -7.05 -7.97
C ASP A 155 3.98 -6.66 -6.67
N PHE A 156 4.80 -6.31 -5.67
CA PHE A 156 4.37 -5.78 -4.37
C PHE A 156 5.33 -4.67 -3.93
N PRO A 157 5.34 -3.52 -4.64
CA PRO A 157 6.26 -2.44 -4.32
C PRO A 157 5.98 -1.87 -2.93
N VAL A 158 7.04 -1.39 -2.29
CA VAL A 158 7.00 -0.75 -0.98
C VAL A 158 7.77 0.55 -1.03
N ASP A 159 7.18 1.61 -0.49
CA ASP A 159 7.77 2.95 -0.44
C ASP A 159 7.77 3.48 1.01
N PRO A 160 8.92 3.91 1.55
CA PRO A 160 8.96 4.65 2.79
C PRO A 160 8.38 6.06 2.57
N PHE A 161 7.68 6.57 3.58
CA PHE A 161 7.06 7.90 3.52
C PHE A 161 7.20 8.74 4.79
N ALA A 162 7.62 8.17 5.91
CA ALA A 162 8.00 8.93 7.09
C ALA A 162 9.23 8.29 7.75
N GLN A 163 10.18 9.12 8.17
CA GLN A 163 11.33 8.68 8.93
C GLN A 163 11.46 9.54 10.19
N GLU A 164 11.29 8.91 11.34
CA GLU A 164 11.33 9.55 12.65
C GLU A 164 12.73 9.50 13.25
N THR A 165 13.12 10.61 13.88
CA THR A 165 14.38 10.76 14.62
C THR A 165 14.07 11.11 16.07
N GLU A 166 14.36 10.19 16.98
CA GLU A 166 14.09 10.28 18.42
C GLU A 166 14.80 11.47 19.05
N THR A 167 16.09 11.67 18.76
CA THR A 167 16.92 12.70 19.40
C THR A 167 16.40 14.11 19.18
N ASP A 168 15.81 14.35 18.01
CA ASP A 168 15.30 15.67 17.62
C ASP A 168 13.78 15.76 17.76
N GLN A 169 13.10 14.64 18.05
CA GLN A 169 11.64 14.50 18.00
C GLN A 169 11.05 15.06 16.71
N THR A 170 11.68 14.72 15.58
CA THR A 170 11.25 15.16 14.25
C THR A 170 10.97 13.97 13.35
N ALA A 171 10.13 14.19 12.34
CA ALA A 171 9.94 13.24 11.25
C ALA A 171 10.16 13.91 9.90
N VAL A 172 10.92 13.26 9.03
CA VAL A 172 11.03 13.62 7.62
C VAL A 172 9.90 12.91 6.89
N ILE A 173 8.94 13.69 6.39
CA ILE A 173 7.77 13.19 5.68
C ILE A 173 7.98 13.36 4.17
N LYS A 174 7.69 12.32 3.40
CA LYS A 174 7.72 12.36 1.94
C LYS A 174 6.71 13.40 1.44
N THR A 175 7.01 14.09 0.34
CA THR A 175 6.04 15.05 -0.19
C THR A 175 4.82 14.31 -0.73
N THR A 176 3.62 14.90 -0.56
CA THR A 176 2.39 14.41 -1.21
C THR A 176 2.61 14.13 -2.70
N GLY A 177 2.04 13.04 -3.20
CA GLY A 177 2.13 12.70 -4.61
C GLY A 177 0.98 13.26 -5.45
N SER A 178 1.04 13.03 -6.75
CA SER A 178 -0.04 13.34 -7.69
C SER A 178 0.00 12.41 -8.89
N SER A 179 -0.99 12.46 -9.78
CA SER A 179 -0.93 11.71 -11.04
C SER A 179 0.27 12.07 -11.92
N ASN A 180 0.80 13.29 -11.80
CA ASN A 180 1.99 13.75 -12.54
C ASN A 180 3.32 13.43 -11.84
N SER A 181 3.26 12.93 -10.61
CA SER A 181 4.42 12.52 -9.81
C SER A 181 3.95 11.56 -8.73
N PRO A 182 3.50 10.34 -9.10
CA PRO A 182 3.06 9.35 -8.14
C PRO A 182 4.26 8.89 -7.33
N TRP A 183 4.02 8.32 -6.15
CA TRP A 183 5.12 7.77 -5.35
C TRP A 183 5.70 6.52 -5.99
N ARG A 184 4.84 5.73 -6.62
CA ARG A 184 5.24 4.52 -7.33
C ARG A 184 4.36 4.30 -8.55
N THR A 185 5.00 3.80 -9.60
CA THR A 185 4.37 3.28 -10.81
C THR A 185 5.02 1.95 -11.15
N TRP A 186 4.23 0.97 -11.55
CA TRP A 186 4.71 -0.31 -12.07
C TRP A 186 3.74 -0.88 -13.10
N PHE A 187 4.14 -1.94 -13.76
CA PHE A 187 3.41 -2.53 -14.88
C PHE A 187 3.00 -3.95 -14.53
N ILE A 188 1.78 -4.32 -14.88
CA ILE A 188 1.24 -5.67 -14.71
C ILE A 188 1.03 -6.25 -16.10
N ASP A 189 1.74 -7.33 -16.38
CA ASP A 189 1.67 -8.06 -17.64
C ASP A 189 0.38 -8.87 -17.73
N ASN A 190 -0.13 -9.06 -18.96
CA ASN A 190 -1.32 -9.85 -19.28
C ASN A 190 -2.58 -9.40 -18.48
N MET A 191 -2.69 -8.10 -18.25
CA MET A 191 -3.80 -7.48 -17.52
C MET A 191 -4.52 -6.47 -18.40
N THR A 192 -5.78 -6.75 -18.70
CA THR A 192 -6.68 -5.85 -19.43
C THR A 192 -7.31 -4.83 -18.49
N ALA A 193 -7.73 -3.67 -19.00
CA ALA A 193 -8.46 -2.65 -18.24
C ALA A 193 -9.69 -3.18 -17.49
N SER A 194 -10.49 -4.07 -18.11
CA SER A 194 -11.69 -4.65 -17.48
C SER A 194 -11.34 -5.54 -16.29
N ARG A 195 -10.41 -6.49 -16.47
CA ARG A 195 -9.89 -7.32 -15.37
C ARG A 195 -9.28 -6.49 -14.26
N GLN A 196 -8.55 -5.42 -14.61
CA GLN A 196 -7.96 -4.52 -13.62
C GLN A 196 -9.01 -3.79 -12.80
N ALA A 197 -10.10 -3.33 -13.43
CA ALA A 197 -11.20 -2.66 -12.76
C ALA A 197 -11.91 -3.57 -11.73
N GLU A 198 -11.89 -4.89 -11.95
CA GLU A 198 -12.42 -5.88 -11.01
C GLU A 198 -11.46 -6.17 -9.85
N GLN A 199 -10.16 -5.86 -10.00
CA GLN A 199 -9.19 -6.13 -8.95
C GLN A 199 -9.35 -5.18 -7.76
N VAL A 200 -9.15 -5.73 -6.57
CA VAL A 200 -8.95 -4.98 -5.35
C VAL A 200 -7.46 -4.79 -5.11
N ALA A 201 -7.04 -3.53 -5.09
CA ALA A 201 -5.74 -3.10 -4.66
C ALA A 201 -5.72 -2.99 -3.13
N VAL A 202 -4.65 -3.48 -2.48
CA VAL A 202 -4.52 -3.42 -1.02
C VAL A 202 -3.23 -2.68 -0.68
N ALA A 203 -3.36 -1.60 0.07
CA ALA A 203 -2.25 -0.99 0.77
C ALA A 203 -2.08 -1.61 2.15
N ILE A 204 -0.84 -1.90 2.50
CA ILE A 204 -0.40 -2.25 3.84
C ILE A 204 0.48 -1.10 4.30
N ILE A 205 0.02 -0.34 5.28
CA ILE A 205 0.78 0.77 5.84
C ILE A 205 1.36 0.32 7.17
N GLY A 206 2.67 0.42 7.34
CA GLY A 206 3.35 0.05 8.58
C GLY A 206 4.13 1.22 9.17
N ARG A 207 4.18 1.30 10.50
CA ARG A 207 5.10 2.16 11.26
C ARG A 207 5.82 1.29 12.28
N ALA A 208 7.13 1.16 12.12
CA ALA A 208 7.95 0.19 12.84
C ALA A 208 9.33 0.76 13.18
N PRO A 209 10.01 0.21 14.20
CA PRO A 209 11.38 0.61 14.54
C PRO A 209 12.30 0.54 13.32
N SER A 210 13.16 1.55 13.20
CA SER A 210 14.24 1.54 12.22
C SER A 210 15.33 0.57 12.65
N TYR A 211 16.22 0.21 11.73
CA TYR A 211 17.36 -0.62 12.09
C TYR A 211 18.23 0.06 13.16
N HIS A 212 18.76 -0.74 14.09
CA HIS A 212 19.46 -0.31 15.31
C HIS A 212 18.63 0.46 16.35
N SER A 213 17.34 0.69 16.11
CA SER A 213 16.45 1.16 17.17
C SER A 213 16.22 0.07 18.21
N LEU A 214 15.92 0.48 19.44
CA LEU A 214 15.47 -0.44 20.48
C LEU A 214 14.21 -1.16 19.99
N PRO A 215 14.14 -2.51 20.09
CA PRO A 215 12.91 -3.22 19.78
C PRO A 215 11.82 -2.79 20.76
N PRO A 216 10.54 -2.81 20.35
CA PRO A 216 9.44 -2.58 21.26
C PRO A 216 9.35 -3.73 22.27
N ALA A 217 8.59 -3.54 23.35
CA ALA A 217 8.40 -4.59 24.35
C ALA A 217 7.69 -5.84 23.78
N ASP A 218 6.79 -5.62 22.83
CA ASP A 218 6.00 -6.64 22.15
C ASP A 218 5.60 -6.17 20.74
N LYS A 219 4.88 -7.03 20.01
CA LYS A 219 4.41 -6.75 18.65
C LYS A 219 3.38 -5.63 18.57
N ASP A 220 2.74 -5.24 19.66
CA ASP A 220 1.75 -4.15 19.66
C ASP A 220 2.41 -2.78 19.55
N GLY A 221 3.73 -2.71 19.81
CA GLY A 221 4.56 -1.56 19.44
C GLY A 221 4.78 -1.40 17.92
N ILE A 222 4.30 -2.34 17.10
CA ILE A 222 4.27 -2.23 15.63
C ILE A 222 2.86 -1.83 15.20
N GLN A 223 2.77 -0.78 14.40
CA GLN A 223 1.51 -0.36 13.80
C GLN A 223 1.40 -0.90 12.37
N ILE A 224 0.25 -1.48 12.05
CA ILE A 224 -0.13 -1.94 10.71
C ILE A 224 -1.56 -1.53 10.44
N GLU A 225 -1.80 -0.90 9.30
CA GLU A 225 -3.12 -0.59 8.77
C GLU A 225 -3.29 -1.20 7.38
N LEU A 226 -4.49 -1.67 7.09
CA LEU A 226 -4.88 -2.14 5.76
C LEU A 226 -5.81 -1.12 5.12
N VAL A 227 -5.67 -0.89 3.82
CA VAL A 227 -6.60 -0.07 3.03
C VAL A 227 -6.89 -0.78 1.71
N CYS A 228 -8.16 -1.07 1.46
CA CYS A 228 -8.59 -1.75 0.25
C CYS A 228 -9.28 -0.75 -0.69
N ALA A 229 -8.80 -0.72 -1.93
CA ALA A 229 -9.26 0.18 -2.97
C ALA A 229 -9.64 -0.60 -4.22
N GLN A 230 -10.79 -0.27 -4.80
CA GLN A 230 -11.18 -0.73 -6.13
C GLN A 230 -11.42 0.52 -6.99
N SER A 231 -10.86 0.51 -8.19
CA SER A 231 -11.05 1.60 -9.15
C SER A 231 -11.87 1.07 -10.32
N PRO A 232 -13.20 1.19 -10.29
CA PRO A 232 -14.01 0.75 -11.41
C PRO A 232 -13.71 1.64 -12.63
N ALA A 233 -13.52 1.03 -13.80
CA ALA A 233 -13.37 1.79 -15.04
C ALA A 233 -14.67 2.57 -15.32
N ALA A 234 -14.56 3.86 -15.64
CA ALA A 234 -15.70 4.66 -16.06
C ALA A 234 -16.29 4.06 -17.36
N GLY A 235 -17.44 3.39 -17.22
CA GLY A 235 -18.07 2.63 -18.30
C GLY A 235 -19.43 2.00 -17.97
N SER A 236 -19.84 1.95 -16.70
CA SER A 236 -21.25 1.68 -16.34
C SER A 236 -21.97 2.99 -16.04
N SER A 237 -22.20 3.80 -17.07
CA SER A 237 -23.33 4.73 -17.03
C SER A 237 -24.59 3.88 -16.99
N GLY A 238 -25.11 3.62 -15.78
CA GLY A 238 -26.47 3.18 -15.61
C GLY A 238 -27.35 4.22 -16.28
N SER A 239 -27.94 3.85 -17.41
CA SER A 239 -29.02 4.63 -18.01
C SER A 239 -30.21 4.43 -17.08
N GLU A 240 -30.55 5.46 -16.31
CA GLU A 240 -31.83 5.53 -15.63
C GLU A 240 -32.89 5.81 -16.71
N ASP A 241 -33.70 4.79 -17.00
CA ASP A 241 -35.07 4.96 -17.52
C ASP A 241 -36.05 4.84 -16.36
#